data_AF-H5XTC5-F1
#
_entry.id   AF-H5XTC5-F1
#
_cell.length_a   1.000
_cell.length_b   1.000
_cell.length_c   1.000
_cell.angle_alpha   90.00
_cell.angle_beta   90.00
_cell.angle_gamma   90.00
#
_symmetry.space_group_name_H-M   'P 1'
#
loop_
_entity.id
_entity.type
_entity.pdbx_description
1 polymer ?
#
loop_
_entity_poly.entity_id
_entity_poly.type
_entity_poly.pdbx_seq_one_letter_code
_entity_poly.pdbx_strand_id
1 'polypeptide(L)'
;MERKRVIRTLISFSLAATLIAVLYLSQNSDPSNPHSSVPRETWIHGPKGHGYAVMNNQQPWKQCYECHEKQGLGGEAYCQSCHDQSGTEVTIPQKPSQ
;
A
#
# COMPACT_ATOMS: atom_id res chain seq x y z
N MET A 1 -26.34 -25.72 34.11
CA MET A 1 -24.90 -25.43 33.88
C MET A 1 -24.55 -25.41 32.39
N GLU A 2 -25.18 -26.23 31.56
CA GLU A 2 -24.92 -26.30 30.11
C GLU A 2 -25.19 -25.01 29.35
N ARG A 3 -26.32 -24.33 29.60
CA ARG A 3 -26.65 -23.06 28.94
C ARG A 3 -25.58 -21.97 29.15
N LYS A 4 -25.01 -21.89 30.35
CA LYS A 4 -23.89 -20.96 30.65
C LYS A 4 -22.62 -21.34 29.89
N ARG A 5 -22.38 -22.65 29.67
CA ARG A 5 -21.25 -23.17 28.91
C ARG A 5 -21.39 -22.82 27.43
N VAL A 6 -22.58 -23.03 26.84
CA VAL A 6 -22.89 -22.69 25.44
C VAL A 6 -22.71 -21.20 25.18
N ILE A 7 -23.25 -20.34 26.05
CA ILE A 7 -23.10 -18.88 25.91
C ILE A 7 -21.62 -18.48 25.97
N ARG A 8 -20.85 -19.06 26.90
CA ARG A 8 -19.42 -18.77 27.03
C ARG A 8 -18.65 -19.21 25.78
N THR A 9 -18.97 -20.37 25.21
CA THR A 9 -18.35 -20.84 23.95
C THR A 9 -18.67 -19.93 22.78
N LEU A 10 -19.92 -19.46 22.64
CA LEU A 10 -20.31 -18.52 21.60
C LEU A 10 -19.54 -17.20 21.71
N ILE A 11 -19.45 -16.64 22.92
CA ILE A 11 -18.70 -15.39 23.17
C ILE A 11 -17.22 -15.58 22.77
N SER A 12 -16.60 -16.68 23.18
CA SER A 12 -15.20 -16.97 22.84
C SER A 12 -14.98 -17.11 21.33
N PHE A 13 -15.89 -17.79 20.62
CA PHE A 13 -15.81 -17.92 19.17
C PHE A 13 -15.98 -16.58 18.47
N SER A 14 -16.96 -15.77 18.89
CA SER A 14 -17.18 -14.43 18.33
C SER A 14 -15.97 -13.53 18.54
N LEU A 15 -15.37 -13.53 19.73
CA LEU A 15 -14.16 -12.75 20.01
C LEU A 15 -12.99 -13.18 19.13
N ALA A 16 -12.79 -14.48 18.96
CA ALA A 16 -11.73 -15.01 18.09
C ALA A 16 -11.95 -14.61 16.62
N ALA A 17 -13.18 -14.73 16.12
CA ALA A 17 -13.53 -14.33 14.75
C ALA A 17 -13.31 -12.83 14.52
N THR A 18 -13.73 -11.98 15.46
CA THR A 18 -13.50 -10.53 15.40
C THR A 18 -12.01 -10.20 15.40
N LEU A 19 -11.22 -10.86 16.25
CA LEU A 19 -9.77 -10.66 16.28
C LEU A 19 -9.11 -11.02 14.94
N ILE A 20 -9.49 -12.15 14.33
CA ILE A 20 -8.99 -12.55 13.01
C ILE A 20 -9.35 -11.51 11.95
N ALA A 21 -10.59 -11.01 11.95
CA ALA A 21 -11.03 -9.97 11.01
C ALA A 21 -10.24 -8.67 11.17
N VAL A 22 -9.99 -8.24 12.41
CA VAL A 22 -9.18 -7.04 12.69
C VAL A 22 -7.73 -7.23 12.22
N LEU A 23 -7.12 -8.39 12.48
CA LEU A 23 -5.77 -8.69 12.00
C LEU A 23 -5.69 -8.71 10.47
N TYR A 24 -6.68 -9.31 9.80
CA TYR A 24 -6.76 -9.33 8.34
C TYR A 24 -6.90 -7.91 7.76
N LEU A 25 -7.80 -7.09 8.30
CA LEU A 25 -7.98 -5.69 7.87
C LEU A 25 -6.77 -4.81 8.21
N SER A 26 -6.09 -5.09 9.33
CA SER A 26 -4.88 -4.38 9.75
C SER A 26 -3.69 -4.69 8.87
N GLN A 27 -3.56 -5.90 8.30
CA GLN A 27 -2.50 -6.22 7.34
C GLN A 27 -2.63 -5.41 6.04
N ASN A 28 -3.86 -5.04 5.66
CA ASN A 28 -4.12 -4.18 4.50
C ASN A 28 -4.00 -2.68 4.79
N SER A 29 -4.04 -2.29 6.06
CA SER A 29 -3.91 -0.91 6.50
C SER A 29 -2.46 -0.65 6.90
N ASP A 30 -1.59 -0.42 5.92
CA ASP A 30 -0.25 0.12 6.19
C ASP A 30 -0.39 1.63 6.44
N PRO A 31 -0.25 2.13 7.69
CA PRO A 31 -0.37 3.54 7.99
C PRO A 31 0.82 4.36 7.49
N SER A 32 1.93 3.72 7.10
CA SER A 32 3.08 4.36 6.46
C SER A 32 2.91 4.48 4.95
N ASN A 33 1.95 3.76 4.36
CA ASN A 33 1.53 3.93 2.99
C ASN A 33 0.40 4.96 2.93
N PRO A 34 0.66 6.22 2.47
CA PRO A 34 -0.37 7.26 2.38
C PRO A 34 -1.49 6.91 1.38
N HIS A 35 -1.35 5.80 0.66
CA HIS A 35 -2.32 5.30 -0.32
C HIS A 35 -3.07 4.05 0.15
N SER A 36 -2.84 3.55 1.36
CA SER A 36 -3.51 2.34 1.89
C SER A 36 -5.04 2.48 2.00
N SER A 37 -5.54 3.72 2.04
CA SER A 37 -6.98 4.03 2.06
C SER A 37 -7.59 4.23 0.67
N VAL A 38 -6.78 4.32 -0.38
CA VAL A 38 -7.25 4.47 -1.77
C VAL A 38 -7.30 3.09 -2.41
N PRO A 39 -8.44 2.66 -2.97
CA PRO A 39 -8.51 1.38 -3.68
C PRO A 39 -7.42 1.33 -4.77
N ARG A 40 -6.70 0.21 -4.83
CA ARG A 40 -5.59 0.01 -5.78
C ARG A 40 -5.98 0.43 -7.20
N GLU A 41 -7.19 0.06 -7.62
CA GLU A 41 -7.68 0.36 -8.96
C GLU A 41 -7.89 1.85 -9.22
N THR A 42 -8.40 2.57 -8.22
CA THR A 42 -8.50 4.04 -8.28
C THR A 42 -7.13 4.69 -8.24
N TRP A 43 -6.18 4.11 -7.51
CA TRP A 43 -4.81 4.61 -7.44
C TRP A 43 -4.06 4.41 -8.76
N ILE A 44 -4.20 3.25 -9.41
CA ILE A 44 -3.49 2.92 -10.65
C ILE A 44 -4.17 3.61 -11.85
N HIS A 45 -5.49 3.43 -11.99
CA HIS A 45 -6.23 3.79 -13.20
C HIS A 45 -7.11 5.02 -13.04
N GLY A 46 -7.26 5.56 -11.83
CA GLY A 46 -8.13 6.70 -11.58
C GLY A 46 -7.61 8.03 -12.13
N PRO A 47 -8.51 8.98 -12.41
CA PRO A 47 -8.12 10.32 -12.80
C PRO A 47 -7.34 10.98 -11.65
N LYS A 48 -6.11 11.42 -11.92
CA LYS A 48 -5.14 11.95 -10.92
C LYS A 48 -4.57 10.91 -9.95
N GLY A 49 -4.71 9.62 -10.23
CA GLY A 49 -4.01 8.55 -9.51
C GLY A 49 -2.50 8.55 -9.78
N HIS A 50 -1.78 7.63 -9.16
CA HIS A 50 -0.34 7.48 -9.39
C HIS A 50 -0.01 7.10 -10.83
N GLY A 51 -0.78 6.19 -11.45
CA GLY A 51 -0.57 5.85 -12.87
C GLY A 51 -0.69 7.07 -13.77
N TYR A 52 -1.68 7.94 -13.52
CA TYR A 52 -1.78 9.24 -14.21
C TYR A 52 -0.55 10.12 -13.95
N ALA A 53 -0.12 10.27 -12.69
CA ALA A 53 1.04 11.10 -12.36
C ALA A 53 2.33 10.59 -13.01
N VAL A 54 2.58 9.28 -12.99
CA VAL A 54 3.74 8.64 -13.62
C VAL A 54 3.72 8.83 -15.13
N MET A 55 2.59 8.56 -15.78
CA MET A 55 2.47 8.70 -17.25
C MET A 55 2.69 10.13 -17.74
N ASN A 56 2.37 11.13 -16.92
CA ASN A 56 2.48 12.54 -17.29
C ASN A 56 3.75 13.21 -16.75
N ASN A 57 4.54 12.54 -15.91
CA ASN A 57 5.75 13.11 -15.35
C ASN A 57 6.99 12.66 -16.14
N GLN A 58 7.53 13.57 -16.94
CA GLN A 58 8.75 13.34 -17.72
C GLN A 58 10.04 13.48 -16.90
N GLN A 59 9.96 13.99 -15.65
CA GLN A 59 11.12 14.29 -14.81
C GLN A 59 10.88 13.81 -13.37
N PRO A 60 10.72 12.49 -13.13
CA PRO A 60 10.45 11.95 -11.80
C PRO A 60 11.53 12.32 -10.77
N TRP A 61 12.77 12.54 -11.19
CA TRP A 61 13.86 13.00 -10.31
C TRP A 61 13.70 14.42 -9.75
N LYS A 62 12.82 15.27 -10.29
CA LYS A 62 12.54 16.61 -9.74
C LYS A 62 11.33 16.67 -8.82
N GLN A 63 10.54 15.60 -8.76
CA GLN A 63 9.27 15.61 -8.02
C GLN A 63 9.09 14.32 -7.21
N CYS A 64 9.00 13.19 -7.91
CA CYS A 64 8.68 11.91 -7.31
C CYS A 64 9.82 11.38 -6.42
N TYR A 65 11.06 11.39 -6.91
CA TYR A 65 12.19 10.83 -6.15
C TYR A 65 12.46 11.63 -4.89
N GLU A 66 12.49 12.96 -4.98
CA GLU A 66 12.65 13.81 -3.79
C GLU A 66 11.52 13.60 -2.78
N CYS A 67 10.29 13.41 -3.24
CA CYS A 67 9.15 13.14 -2.37
C CYS A 67 9.32 11.79 -1.64
N HIS A 68 9.70 10.73 -2.37
CA HIS A 68 9.94 9.42 -1.79
C HIS A 68 11.18 9.40 -0.87
N GLU A 69 12.22 10.17 -1.15
CA GLU A 69 13.36 10.35 -0.24
C GLU A 69 12.93 11.04 1.06
N LYS A 70 12.15 12.13 0.99
CA LYS A 70 11.62 12.83 2.17
C LYS A 70 10.73 11.95 3.03
N GLN A 71 10.09 10.95 2.42
CA GLN A 71 9.29 9.94 3.12
C GLN A 71 10.13 8.75 3.64
N GLY A 72 11.43 8.72 3.39
CA GLY A 72 12.32 7.63 3.82
C GLY A 72 12.17 6.34 3.01
N LEU A 73 11.54 6.41 1.83
CA LEU A 73 11.22 5.25 0.98
C LEU A 73 12.36 4.88 0.02
N GLY A 74 13.37 5.74 -0.14
CA GLY A 74 14.55 5.47 -0.98
C GLY A 74 14.49 6.06 -2.39
N GLY A 75 13.60 7.03 -2.63
CA GLY A 75 13.63 7.84 -3.86
C GLY A 75 13.37 7.03 -5.12
N GLU A 76 14.39 6.98 -5.97
CA GLU A 76 14.42 6.20 -7.20
C GLU A 76 14.35 4.68 -6.94
N ALA A 77 15.10 4.19 -5.94
CA ALA A 77 15.13 2.78 -5.59
C ALA A 77 13.75 2.26 -5.16
N TYR A 78 12.92 3.15 -4.61
CA TYR A 78 11.55 2.81 -4.25
C TYR A 78 10.71 2.46 -5.49
N CYS A 79 10.83 3.24 -6.56
CA CYS A 79 10.11 2.98 -7.80
C CYS A 79 10.50 1.62 -8.38
N GLN A 80 11.80 1.29 -8.37
CA GLN A 80 12.28 -0.02 -8.84
C GLN A 80 11.73 -1.15 -7.98
N SER A 81 11.73 -1.00 -6.65
CA SER A 81 11.23 -2.04 -5.74
C SER A 81 9.76 -2.40 -6.01
N CYS A 82 8.92 -1.42 -6.36
CA CYS A 82 7.52 -1.66 -6.70
C CYS A 82 7.36 -2.31 -8.09
N HIS A 83 8.21 -1.96 -9.05
CA HIS A 83 8.21 -2.57 -10.38
C HIS A 83 8.61 -4.05 -10.29
N ASP A 84 9.65 -4.35 -9.52
CA ASP A 84 10.14 -5.72 -9.29
C ASP A 84 9.05 -6.58 -8.63
N GLN A 85 8.39 -6.06 -7.58
CA GLN A 85 7.31 -6.77 -6.89
C GLN A 85 6.08 -7.02 -7.78
N SER A 86 5.81 -6.13 -8.73
CA SER A 86 4.69 -6.28 -9.67
C SER A 86 5.04 -7.09 -10.92
N GLY A 87 6.33 -7.43 -11.11
CA GLY A 87 6.80 -8.09 -12.33
C GLY A 87 6.72 -7.19 -13.57
N THR A 88 6.71 -5.87 -13.38
CA THR A 88 6.55 -4.90 -14.48
C THR A 88 7.92 -4.46 -14.98
N GLU A 89 8.27 -4.84 -16.21
CA GLU A 89 9.51 -4.41 -16.87
C GLU A 89 9.33 -3.04 -17.53
N VAL A 90 9.51 -1.97 -16.76
CA VAL A 90 9.47 -0.59 -17.26
C VAL A 90 10.77 0.11 -16.91
N THR A 91 11.39 0.75 -17.91
CA THR A 91 12.56 1.61 -17.71
C THR A 91 12.17 2.84 -16.91
N ILE A 92 12.72 2.96 -15.71
CA ILE A 92 12.48 4.09 -14.82
C ILE A 92 13.41 5.25 -15.23
N PRO A 93 12.88 6.46 -15.54
CA PRO A 93 13.70 7.59 -15.98
C PRO A 93 14.73 8.02 -14.93
N GLN A 94 16.00 7.78 -15.23
CA GLN A 94 17.11 8.05 -14.33
C GLN A 94 17.31 9.56 -14.12
N LYS A 95 17.74 9.96 -12.92
CA LYS A 95 18.24 11.32 -12.70
C LYS A 95 19.48 11.52 -13.60
N PRO A 96 19.54 12.58 -14.43
CA PRO A 96 20.72 12.85 -15.23
C PRO A 96 21.94 12.99 -14.33
N SER A 97 23.03 12.29 -14.69
CA SER A 97 24.34 12.48 -14.08
C SER A 97 24.75 13.94 -14.26
N GLN A 98 25.02 14.64 -13.16
CA GLN A 98 25.61 15.99 -13.23
C GLN A 98 27.06 15.93 -13.68
#